data_AF-A0A842XID8-F1
#
_entry.id   AF-A0A842XID8-F1
#
_cell.length_a   1.000
_cell.length_b   1.000
_cell.length_c   1.000
_cell.angle_alpha   90.00
_cell.angle_beta   90.00
_cell.angle_gamma   90.00
#
_symmetry.space_group_name_H-M   'P 1'
#
loop_
_entity.id
_entity.type
_entity.pdbx_description
1 polymer ?
#
loop_
_entity_poly.entity_id
_entity_poly.type
_entity_poly.pdbx_seq_one_letter_code
_entity_poly.pdbx_strand_id
1 'polypeptide(L)'
;MTLTLTILIITILFFSIPAAGSDELKREILEELISLDTADRPELFDEYGELYLAKTKTQAVIQGMEGREVTSITKEWVRIFLGIIDDFEKVAGLSKSSVPSDHVEAIEIAERITTSITMLTRYETAKGNGIPLLAELALERFYRGEGEFFENLARNEGETRVKIEYEQISAISYKKGGVYTISDASRMEFESRRDEWVYNRDMERASEYLNASKLHLARARNPSSGFFGAAFMEVIKARDSFEEATRIYENHKDRELHNVRGIEAEIKTVYRRLMLETLKVVAIYLLLLSFFSFILWRDFKRWGEELDDTRLGEELIG
;
A
#
# COMPACT_ATOMS: atom_id res chain seq x y z
N MET A 1 46.67 -25.70 56.96
CA MET A 1 47.17 -24.85 55.85
C MET A 1 47.15 -25.58 54.50
N THR A 2 46.17 -26.47 54.28
CA THR A 2 46.07 -27.30 53.07
C THR A 2 44.74 -27.11 52.32
N LEU A 3 43.78 -26.38 52.90
CA LEU A 3 42.48 -26.08 52.28
C LEU A 3 42.43 -24.74 51.53
N THR A 4 43.37 -23.84 51.79
CA THR A 4 43.44 -22.53 51.11
C THR A 4 44.21 -22.59 49.79
N LEU A 5 45.00 -23.63 49.55
CA LEU A 5 45.77 -23.79 48.30
C LEU A 5 44.96 -24.46 47.19
N THR A 6 43.98 -25.30 47.53
CA THR A 6 43.12 -26.00 46.56
C THR A 6 42.02 -25.11 45.98
N ILE A 7 41.62 -24.06 46.69
CA ILE A 7 40.60 -23.10 46.19
C ILE A 7 41.22 -22.09 45.20
N LEU A 8 42.54 -21.84 45.29
CA LEU A 8 43.24 -20.94 44.37
C LEU A 8 43.55 -21.58 43.00
N ILE A 9 43.59 -22.91 42.91
CA ILE A 9 43.85 -23.62 41.64
C ILE A 9 42.55 -23.83 40.84
N ILE A 10 41.39 -23.90 41.50
CA ILE A 10 40.10 -24.13 40.83
C ILE A 10 39.49 -22.82 40.27
N THR A 11 39.88 -21.66 40.78
CA THR A 11 39.41 -20.35 40.27
C THR A 11 40.17 -19.84 39.04
N ILE A 12 41.32 -20.43 38.70
CA ILE A 12 42.11 -20.06 37.50
C ILE A 12 41.63 -20.84 36.25
N LEU A 13 40.89 -21.93 36.41
CA LEU A 13 40.44 -22.78 35.30
C LEU A 13 39.14 -22.29 34.60
N PHE A 14 38.58 -21.16 35.02
CA PHE A 14 37.47 -20.50 34.31
C PHE A 14 37.89 -19.28 33.49
N PHE A 15 39.19 -19.06 33.31
CA PHE A 15 39.65 -18.24 32.18
C PHE A 15 39.59 -19.10 30.94
N SER A 16 38.57 -18.88 30.11
CA SER A 16 38.54 -19.30 28.71
C SER A 16 39.90 -18.99 28.10
N ILE A 17 40.73 -20.02 27.90
CA ILE A 17 42.01 -19.89 27.22
C ILE A 17 41.67 -19.28 25.85
N PRO A 18 42.15 -18.08 25.50
CA PRO A 18 41.93 -17.56 24.16
C PRO A 18 42.51 -18.61 23.21
N ALA A 19 41.69 -19.08 22.25
CA ALA A 19 42.15 -20.01 21.24
C ALA A 19 43.47 -19.48 20.67
N ALA A 20 44.53 -20.29 20.73
CA ALA A 20 45.85 -19.86 20.31
C ALA A 20 45.75 -19.36 18.86
N GLY A 21 46.06 -18.08 18.64
CA GLY A 21 46.03 -17.53 17.28
C GLY A 21 47.09 -18.20 16.40
N SER A 22 46.88 -18.16 15.09
CA SER A 22 47.81 -18.77 14.13
C SER A 22 48.00 -17.95 12.86
N ASP A 23 49.20 -18.00 12.30
CA ASP A 23 49.50 -17.44 10.98
C ASP A 23 48.67 -18.12 9.87
N GLU A 24 48.28 -19.38 10.07
CA GLU A 24 47.39 -20.11 9.16
C GLU A 24 46.02 -19.45 9.08
N LEU A 25 45.40 -19.16 10.23
CA LEU A 25 44.11 -18.49 10.29
C LEU A 25 44.18 -17.06 9.73
N LYS A 26 45.28 -16.37 9.99
CA LYS A 26 45.54 -15.06 9.37
C LYS A 26 45.58 -15.16 7.84
N ARG A 27 46.28 -16.16 7.30
CA ARG A 27 46.33 -16.39 5.85
C ARG A 27 44.96 -16.71 5.27
N GLU A 28 44.21 -17.62 5.89
CA GLU A 28 42.84 -17.99 5.48
C GLU A 28 41.94 -16.74 5.37
N ILE A 29 41.90 -15.92 6.43
CA ILE A 29 41.09 -14.69 6.45
C ILE A 29 41.50 -13.70 5.34
N LEU A 30 42.82 -13.54 5.11
CA LEU A 30 43.31 -12.63 4.09
C LEU A 30 43.00 -13.14 2.67
N GLU A 31 43.10 -14.43 2.43
CA GLU A 31 42.71 -15.07 1.16
C GLU A 31 41.22 -14.85 0.87
N GLU A 32 40.34 -15.04 1.87
CA GLU A 32 38.91 -14.74 1.74
C GLU A 32 38.68 -13.27 1.37
N LEU A 33 39.34 -12.33 2.04
CA LEU A 33 39.19 -10.90 1.76
C LEU A 33 39.74 -10.49 0.38
N ILE A 34 40.83 -11.12 -0.08
CA ILE A 34 41.40 -10.87 -1.41
C ILE A 34 40.50 -11.44 -2.50
N SER A 35 39.84 -12.58 -2.24
CA SER A 35 38.96 -13.21 -3.22
C SER A 35 37.80 -12.30 -3.66
N LEU A 36 37.39 -11.37 -2.79
CA LEU A 36 36.41 -10.33 -3.11
C LEU A 36 36.80 -9.43 -4.28
N ASP A 37 38.11 -9.18 -4.48
CA ASP A 37 38.60 -8.36 -5.60
C ASP A 37 38.51 -9.11 -6.94
N THR A 38 38.56 -10.44 -6.89
CA THR A 38 38.57 -11.31 -8.07
C THR A 38 37.19 -11.83 -8.47
N ALA A 39 36.17 -11.62 -7.65
CA ALA A 39 34.84 -12.22 -7.78
C ALA A 39 33.82 -11.37 -8.56
N ASP A 40 34.23 -10.52 -9.51
CA ASP A 40 33.33 -9.66 -10.29
C ASP A 40 32.42 -8.75 -9.43
N ARG A 41 32.95 -8.19 -8.33
CA ARG A 41 32.26 -7.15 -7.51
C ARG A 41 32.66 -5.68 -7.78
N PRO A 42 33.28 -5.27 -8.91
CA PRO A 42 33.71 -3.89 -9.07
C PRO A 42 32.52 -2.93 -9.10
N GLU A 43 31.37 -3.32 -9.66
CA GLU A 43 30.17 -2.48 -9.68
C GLU A 43 29.68 -2.11 -8.28
N LEU A 44 29.71 -3.07 -7.33
CA LEU A 44 29.29 -2.80 -5.95
C LEU A 44 30.21 -1.78 -5.28
N PHE A 45 31.52 -1.92 -5.48
CA PHE A 45 32.52 -1.03 -4.89
C PHE A 45 32.61 0.34 -5.56
N ASP A 46 32.27 0.42 -6.85
CA ASP A 46 32.12 1.69 -7.57
C ASP A 46 30.88 2.45 -7.06
N GLU A 47 29.78 1.73 -6.82
CA GLU A 47 28.54 2.32 -6.31
C GLU A 47 28.67 2.70 -4.83
N TYR A 48 29.25 1.82 -4.00
CA TYR A 48 29.44 1.97 -2.56
C TYR A 48 30.93 1.95 -2.18
N GLY A 49 31.65 3.01 -2.52
CA GLY A 49 33.08 3.17 -2.23
C GLY A 49 33.43 3.06 -0.74
N GLU A 50 32.47 3.32 0.15
CA GLU A 50 32.60 3.12 1.59
C GLU A 50 32.84 1.65 1.95
N LEU A 51 32.21 0.71 1.24
CA LEU A 51 32.42 -0.73 1.43
C LEU A 51 33.80 -1.18 0.95
N TYR A 52 34.29 -0.61 -0.15
CA TYR A 52 35.65 -0.87 -0.62
C TYR A 52 36.69 -0.38 0.41
N LEU A 53 36.47 0.82 0.96
CA LEU A 53 37.31 1.35 2.02
C LEU A 53 37.23 0.48 3.28
N ALA A 54 36.04 0.01 3.66
CA ALA A 54 35.85 -0.89 4.80
C ALA A 54 36.63 -2.19 4.60
N LYS A 55 36.54 -2.79 3.41
CA LYS A 55 37.25 -4.01 3.03
C LYS A 55 38.76 -3.82 3.08
N THR A 56 39.26 -2.73 2.51
CA THR A 56 40.69 -2.40 2.51
C THR A 56 41.20 -2.19 3.93
N LYS A 57 40.41 -1.54 4.79
CA LYS A 57 40.75 -1.32 6.19
C LYS A 57 40.74 -2.61 6.99
N THR A 58 39.76 -3.49 6.77
CA THR A 58 39.74 -4.84 7.33
C THR A 58 41.02 -5.60 6.96
N GLN A 59 41.41 -5.60 5.68
CA GLN A 59 42.64 -6.24 5.23
C GLN A 59 43.89 -5.66 5.93
N ALA A 60 44.00 -4.33 6.01
CA ALA A 60 45.14 -3.67 6.64
C ALA A 60 45.25 -4.02 8.14
N VAL A 61 44.12 -4.06 8.85
CA VAL A 61 44.06 -4.45 10.27
C VAL A 61 44.57 -5.89 10.45
N ILE A 62 44.03 -6.84 9.67
CA ILE A 62 44.44 -8.24 9.77
C ILE A 62 45.92 -8.42 9.39
N GLN A 63 46.39 -7.73 8.35
CA GLN A 63 47.80 -7.75 7.95
C GLN A 63 48.73 -7.23 9.05
N GLY A 64 48.31 -6.21 9.79
CA GLY A 64 49.06 -5.61 10.90
C GLY A 64 49.09 -6.43 12.19
N MET A 65 48.15 -7.36 12.40
CA MET A 65 48.11 -8.22 13.59
C MET A 65 49.19 -9.29 13.56
N GLU A 66 49.77 -9.65 14.71
CA GLU A 66 50.62 -10.83 14.81
C GLU A 66 49.76 -12.10 14.69
N GLY A 67 50.28 -13.19 14.11
CA GLY A 67 49.50 -14.43 13.92
C GLY A 67 48.88 -14.96 15.21
N ARG A 68 49.61 -14.87 16.34
CA ARG A 68 49.13 -15.26 17.67
C ARG A 68 47.92 -14.44 18.18
N GLU A 69 47.70 -13.25 17.63
CA GLU A 69 46.58 -12.36 17.96
C GLU A 69 45.35 -12.62 17.09
N VAL A 70 45.53 -13.32 15.96
CA VAL A 70 44.44 -13.69 15.05
C VAL A 70 43.79 -14.97 15.58
N THR A 71 42.63 -14.81 16.23
CA THR A 71 41.90 -15.90 16.90
C THR A 71 40.55 -16.18 16.23
N SER A 72 39.78 -17.12 16.79
CA SER A 72 38.40 -17.38 16.35
C SER A 72 37.49 -16.15 16.45
N ILE A 73 37.74 -15.25 17.41
CA ILE A 73 37.04 -13.96 17.53
C ILE A 73 37.30 -13.11 16.28
N THR A 74 38.56 -13.10 15.80
CA THR A 74 38.93 -12.39 14.58
C THR A 74 38.19 -12.93 13.37
N LYS A 75 38.15 -14.26 13.23
CA LYS A 75 37.40 -14.94 12.16
C LYS A 75 35.91 -14.61 12.22
N GLU A 76 35.31 -14.58 13.41
CA GLU A 76 33.89 -14.33 13.59
C GLU A 76 33.48 -12.93 13.10
N TRP A 77 34.19 -11.88 13.53
CA TRP A 77 33.82 -10.53 13.11
C TRP A 77 34.13 -10.28 11.63
N VAL A 78 35.20 -10.86 11.08
CA VAL A 78 35.46 -10.79 9.64
C VAL A 78 34.35 -11.50 8.85
N ARG A 79 33.87 -12.65 9.31
CA ARG A 79 32.74 -13.35 8.69
C ARG A 79 31.46 -12.50 8.71
N ILE A 80 31.18 -11.79 9.79
CA ILE A 80 30.05 -10.83 9.85
C ILE A 80 30.24 -9.75 8.78
N PHE A 81 31.45 -9.19 8.67
CA PHE A 81 31.76 -8.18 7.66
C PHE A 81 31.62 -8.71 6.22
N LEU A 82 32.07 -9.92 5.93
CA LEU A 82 31.88 -10.56 4.62
C LEU A 82 30.39 -10.75 4.32
N GLY A 83 29.59 -11.19 5.30
CA GLY A 83 28.15 -11.31 5.16
C GLY A 83 27.45 -9.97 4.88
N ILE A 84 27.95 -8.86 5.43
CA ILE A 84 27.47 -7.51 5.08
C ILE A 84 27.72 -7.22 3.60
N ILE A 85 28.91 -7.52 3.07
CA ILE A 85 29.22 -7.31 1.64
C ILE A 85 28.30 -8.16 0.75
N ASP A 86 28.09 -9.43 1.10
CA ASP A 86 27.22 -10.34 0.33
C ASP A 86 25.76 -9.88 0.32
N ASP A 87 25.25 -9.35 1.43
CA ASP A 87 23.91 -8.78 1.47
C ASP A 87 23.83 -7.43 0.74
N PHE A 88 24.90 -6.64 0.74
CA PHE A 88 24.99 -5.41 -0.06
C PHE A 88 24.95 -5.69 -1.57
N GLU A 89 25.60 -6.76 -2.02
CA GLU A 89 25.54 -7.21 -3.41
C GLU A 89 24.10 -7.53 -3.84
N LYS A 90 23.32 -8.17 -2.96
CA LYS A 90 21.90 -8.47 -3.23
C LYS A 90 21.06 -7.20 -3.32
N VAL A 91 21.21 -6.26 -2.39
CA VAL A 91 20.42 -5.01 -2.44
C VAL A 91 20.79 -4.18 -3.65
N ALA A 92 22.07 -4.07 -4.00
CA ALA A 92 22.50 -3.37 -5.21
C ALA A 92 21.91 -4.00 -6.49
N GLY A 93 21.80 -5.34 -6.52
CA GLY A 93 21.12 -6.04 -7.61
C GLY A 93 19.63 -5.72 -7.70
N LEU A 94 18.92 -5.74 -6.57
CA LEU A 94 17.47 -5.46 -6.50
C LEU A 94 17.15 -4.00 -6.82
N SER A 95 17.95 -3.05 -6.33
CA SER A 95 17.74 -1.60 -6.53
C SER A 95 17.98 -1.11 -7.96
N LYS A 96 18.51 -1.96 -8.85
CA LYS A 96 18.59 -1.68 -10.30
C LYS A 96 17.27 -1.96 -11.03
N SER A 97 16.34 -2.67 -10.39
CA SER A 97 15.03 -2.97 -10.96
C SER A 97 14.19 -1.69 -11.11
N SER A 98 13.17 -1.73 -11.95
CA SER A 98 12.13 -0.70 -11.99
C SER A 98 10.88 -1.13 -11.21
N VAL A 99 10.91 -2.30 -10.57
CA VAL A 99 9.75 -2.94 -9.95
C VAL A 99 9.71 -2.60 -8.45
N PRO A 100 8.64 -1.96 -7.94
CA PRO A 100 8.59 -1.52 -6.54
C PRO A 100 8.77 -2.66 -5.51
N SER A 101 8.33 -3.88 -5.81
CA SER A 101 8.49 -5.02 -4.90
C SER A 101 9.95 -5.39 -4.65
N ASP A 102 10.80 -5.25 -5.66
CA ASP A 102 12.23 -5.61 -5.55
C ASP A 102 12.94 -4.61 -4.63
N HIS A 103 12.56 -3.34 -4.70
CA HIS A 103 13.04 -2.28 -3.79
C HIS A 103 12.55 -2.49 -2.36
N VAL A 104 11.29 -2.91 -2.17
CA VAL A 104 10.80 -3.28 -0.82
C VAL A 104 11.61 -4.45 -0.27
N GLU A 105 11.88 -5.48 -1.07
CA GLU A 105 12.75 -6.59 -0.67
C GLU A 105 14.15 -6.07 -0.30
N ALA A 106 14.73 -5.19 -1.13
CA ALA A 106 16.04 -4.59 -0.85
C ALA A 106 16.09 -3.88 0.51
N ILE A 107 15.04 -3.11 0.85
CA ILE A 107 14.89 -2.46 2.16
C ILE A 107 14.83 -3.50 3.30
N GLU A 108 14.14 -4.63 3.12
CA GLU A 108 14.10 -5.70 4.13
C GLU A 108 15.46 -6.38 4.33
N ILE A 109 16.25 -6.54 3.26
CA ILE A 109 17.64 -7.01 3.37
C ILE A 109 18.49 -5.97 4.10
N ALA A 110 18.33 -4.69 3.79
CA ALA A 110 19.05 -3.59 4.42
C ALA A 110 18.83 -3.52 5.95
N GLU A 111 17.65 -3.89 6.45
CA GLU A 111 17.40 -4.04 7.90
C GLU A 111 18.23 -5.16 8.54
N ARG A 112 18.47 -6.26 7.81
CA ARG A 112 19.38 -7.32 8.28
C ARG A 112 20.82 -6.82 8.29
N ILE A 113 21.21 -6.02 7.31
CA ILE A 113 22.53 -5.36 7.29
C ILE A 113 22.71 -4.46 8.51
N THR A 114 21.70 -3.64 8.88
CA THR A 114 21.71 -2.83 10.11
C THR A 114 22.01 -3.69 11.36
N THR A 115 21.38 -4.86 11.43
CA THR A 115 21.59 -5.82 12.54
C THR A 115 23.03 -6.35 12.53
N SER A 116 23.57 -6.73 11.36
CA SER A 116 24.94 -7.20 11.21
C SER A 116 25.97 -6.12 11.57
N ILE A 117 25.75 -4.86 11.18
CA ILE A 117 26.58 -3.71 11.57
C ILE A 117 26.56 -3.52 13.10
N THR A 118 25.37 -3.63 13.72
CA THR A 118 25.23 -3.56 15.18
C THR A 118 26.00 -4.68 15.88
N MET A 119 25.99 -5.90 15.33
CA MET A 119 26.80 -7.01 15.84
C MET A 119 28.30 -6.74 15.67
N LEU A 120 28.72 -6.24 14.50
CA LEU A 120 30.11 -5.91 14.20
C LEU A 120 30.68 -4.85 15.16
N THR A 121 29.84 -3.90 15.59
CA THR A 121 30.18 -2.85 16.57
C THR A 121 30.55 -3.42 17.95
N ARG A 122 30.17 -4.66 18.28
CA ARG A 122 30.52 -5.30 19.56
C ARG A 122 31.97 -5.78 19.62
N TYR A 123 32.66 -5.84 18.47
CA TYR A 123 34.06 -6.22 18.39
C TYR A 123 34.94 -4.97 18.42
N GLU A 124 35.67 -4.77 19.52
CA GLU A 124 36.48 -3.57 19.74
C GLU A 124 37.52 -3.34 18.63
N THR A 125 38.12 -4.41 18.08
CA THR A 125 39.04 -4.28 16.93
C THR A 125 38.33 -3.73 15.70
N ALA A 126 37.12 -4.22 15.38
CA ALA A 126 36.37 -3.74 14.22
C ALA A 126 35.87 -2.29 14.44
N LYS A 127 35.29 -2.02 15.61
CA LYS A 127 34.78 -0.71 16.02
C LYS A 127 35.87 0.34 16.11
N GLY A 128 36.99 0.04 16.78
CA GLY A 128 38.12 0.96 16.94
C GLY A 128 38.76 1.33 15.61
N ASN A 129 38.65 0.46 14.61
CA ASN A 129 39.07 0.72 13.24
C ASN A 129 37.95 1.31 12.36
N GLY A 130 36.78 1.64 12.89
CA GLY A 130 35.69 2.29 12.14
C GLY A 130 35.16 1.48 10.96
N ILE A 131 35.31 0.16 10.96
CA ILE A 131 34.78 -0.73 9.91
C ILE A 131 33.23 -0.71 9.91
N PRO A 132 32.54 -0.82 11.07
CA PRO A 132 31.08 -0.70 11.11
C PRO A 132 30.57 0.64 10.59
N LEU A 133 31.27 1.74 10.90
CA LEU A 133 30.89 3.09 10.48
C LEU A 133 30.88 3.23 8.94
N LEU A 134 31.86 2.63 8.26
CA LEU A 134 31.92 2.67 6.80
C LEU A 134 30.76 1.88 6.16
N ALA A 135 30.41 0.72 6.75
CA ALA A 135 29.23 -0.03 6.32
C ALA A 135 27.92 0.72 6.60
N GLU A 136 27.85 1.45 7.70
CA GLU A 136 26.70 2.30 8.05
C GLU A 136 26.54 3.45 7.04
N LEU A 137 27.62 4.13 6.66
CA LEU A 137 27.58 5.18 5.64
C LEU A 137 27.14 4.66 4.26
N ALA A 138 27.59 3.47 3.86
CA ALA A 138 27.09 2.81 2.65
C ALA A 138 25.57 2.56 2.72
N LEU A 139 25.08 2.17 3.90
CA LEU A 139 23.67 1.86 4.13
C LEU A 139 22.80 3.13 4.13
N GLU A 140 23.28 4.21 4.73
CA GLU A 140 22.64 5.53 4.64
C GLU A 140 22.51 5.98 3.18
N ARG A 141 23.56 5.77 2.37
CA ARG A 141 23.53 6.10 0.95
C ARG A 141 22.52 5.26 0.18
N PHE A 142 22.45 3.96 0.46
CA PHE A 142 21.42 3.07 -0.09
C PHE A 142 20.01 3.59 0.23
N TYR A 143 19.72 3.88 1.51
CA TYR A 143 18.41 4.35 1.92
C TYR A 143 18.03 5.72 1.33
N ARG A 144 19.00 6.58 1.04
CA ARG A 144 18.75 7.81 0.28
C ARG A 144 18.25 7.51 -1.13
N GLY A 145 18.92 6.59 -1.84
CA GLY A 145 18.51 6.15 -3.18
C GLY A 145 17.09 5.56 -3.19
N GLU A 146 16.78 4.71 -2.21
CA GLU A 146 15.42 4.17 -2.05
C GLU A 146 14.38 5.25 -1.74
N GLY A 147 14.73 6.24 -0.91
CA GLY A 147 13.89 7.41 -0.64
C GLY A 147 13.53 8.16 -1.92
N GLU A 148 14.52 8.43 -2.76
CA GLU A 148 14.35 9.11 -4.06
C GLU A 148 13.52 8.26 -5.04
N PHE A 149 13.76 6.95 -5.07
CA PHE A 149 13.01 6.03 -5.94
C PHE A 149 11.51 6.03 -5.59
N PHE A 150 11.16 5.81 -4.33
CA PHE A 150 9.75 5.78 -3.92
C PHE A 150 9.08 7.16 -3.97
N GLU A 151 9.82 8.24 -3.76
CA GLU A 151 9.29 9.59 -4.00
C GLU A 151 8.90 9.78 -5.47
N ASN A 152 9.76 9.34 -6.40
CA ASN A 152 9.47 9.43 -7.83
C ASN A 152 8.27 8.54 -8.22
N LEU A 153 8.12 7.36 -7.61
CA LEU A 153 6.92 6.54 -7.80
C LEU A 153 5.67 7.25 -7.29
N ALA A 154 5.69 7.77 -6.07
CA ALA A 154 4.55 8.49 -5.48
C ALA A 154 4.09 9.68 -6.34
N ARG A 155 5.02 10.44 -6.91
CA ARG A 155 4.71 11.59 -7.78
C ARG A 155 3.99 11.20 -9.07
N ASN A 156 4.20 9.98 -9.56
CA ASN A 156 3.63 9.48 -10.80
C ASN A 156 2.46 8.51 -10.58
N GLU A 157 2.17 8.14 -9.33
CA GLU A 157 1.09 7.22 -8.99
C GLU A 157 -0.28 7.90 -9.06
N GLY A 158 -1.23 7.20 -9.70
CA GLY A 158 -2.60 7.67 -9.86
C GLY A 158 -3.55 7.17 -8.78
N GLU A 159 -3.33 5.97 -8.23
CA GLU A 159 -4.13 5.43 -7.13
C GLU A 159 -3.70 6.09 -5.82
N THR A 160 -4.59 6.88 -5.19
CA THR A 160 -4.23 7.67 -4.00
C THR A 160 -3.70 6.81 -2.86
N ARG A 161 -4.28 5.61 -2.66
CA ARG A 161 -3.87 4.69 -1.61
C ARG A 161 -2.43 4.18 -1.81
N VAL A 162 -2.08 3.78 -3.04
CA VAL A 162 -0.73 3.32 -3.39
C VAL A 162 0.27 4.48 -3.32
N LYS A 163 -0.15 5.68 -3.74
CA LYS A 163 0.65 6.90 -3.59
C LYS A 163 1.05 7.12 -2.12
N ILE A 164 0.09 7.08 -1.20
CA ILE A 164 0.34 7.22 0.24
C ILE A 164 1.35 6.16 0.73
N GLU A 165 1.19 4.90 0.31
CA GLU A 165 2.13 3.81 0.65
C GLU A 165 3.57 4.15 0.22
N TYR A 166 3.76 4.62 -1.02
CA TYR A 166 5.07 5.05 -1.52
C TYR A 166 5.63 6.28 -0.79
N GLU A 167 4.79 7.27 -0.45
CA GLU A 167 5.22 8.44 0.33
C GLU A 167 5.71 8.03 1.73
N GLN A 168 5.06 7.06 2.37
CA GLN A 168 5.48 6.51 3.66
C GLN A 168 6.82 5.77 3.56
N ILE A 169 6.99 4.90 2.57
CA ILE A 169 8.24 4.17 2.35
C ILE A 169 9.38 5.15 2.05
N SER A 170 9.12 6.16 1.23
CA SER A 170 10.09 7.23 0.94
C SER A 170 10.49 7.99 2.20
N ALA A 171 9.53 8.40 3.04
CA ALA A 171 9.80 9.10 4.29
C ALA A 171 10.68 8.26 5.26
N ILE A 172 10.35 6.96 5.40
CA ILE A 172 11.11 6.04 6.25
C ILE A 172 12.53 5.85 5.71
N SER A 173 12.67 5.67 4.40
CA SER A 173 13.98 5.49 3.75
C SER A 173 14.84 6.75 3.90
N TYR A 174 14.31 7.94 3.62
CA TYR A 174 15.03 9.19 3.88
C TYR A 174 15.40 9.37 5.36
N LYS A 175 14.57 8.94 6.30
CA LYS A 175 14.92 9.01 7.73
C LYS A 175 16.11 8.11 8.08
N LYS A 176 16.26 6.98 7.40
CA LYS A 176 17.41 6.07 7.51
C LYS A 176 18.60 6.49 6.65
N GLY A 177 18.40 7.40 5.69
CA GLY A 177 19.43 7.95 4.80
C GLY A 177 20.38 8.98 5.44
N GLY A 178 20.33 9.11 6.76
CA GLY A 178 21.20 9.97 7.57
C GLY A 178 20.72 11.41 7.68
N VAL A 179 21.60 12.27 8.22
CA VAL A 179 21.28 13.68 8.57
C VAL A 179 20.91 14.53 7.35
N TYR A 180 21.47 14.20 6.18
CA TYR A 180 21.30 14.99 4.96
C TYR A 180 19.89 14.90 4.35
N THR A 181 19.08 13.92 4.76
CA THR A 181 17.75 13.63 4.20
C THR A 181 16.62 13.85 5.21
N ILE A 182 16.90 14.42 6.39
CA ILE A 182 15.89 14.67 7.44
C ILE A 182 14.79 15.62 6.95
N SER A 183 15.14 16.65 6.17
CA SER A 183 14.18 17.57 5.58
C SER A 183 13.23 16.86 4.62
N ASP A 184 13.76 15.98 3.77
CA ASP A 184 12.96 15.22 2.80
C ASP A 184 12.08 14.20 3.50
N ALA A 185 12.61 13.50 4.51
CA ALA A 185 11.81 12.62 5.36
C ALA A 185 10.61 13.36 5.98
N SER A 186 10.85 14.55 6.56
CA SER A 186 9.80 15.35 7.20
C SER A 186 8.76 15.85 6.20
N ARG A 187 9.20 16.25 5.00
CA ARG A 187 8.32 16.67 3.91
C ARG A 187 7.46 15.49 3.44
N MET A 188 8.06 14.34 3.17
CA MET A 188 7.33 13.14 2.73
C MET A 188 6.34 12.66 3.79
N GLU A 189 6.70 12.71 5.07
CA GLU A 189 5.79 12.39 6.17
C GLU A 189 4.60 13.36 6.26
N PHE A 190 4.82 14.64 5.96
CA PHE A 190 3.75 15.63 5.91
C PHE A 190 2.82 15.40 4.70
N GLU A 191 3.39 15.17 3.51
CA GLU A 191 2.63 14.88 2.29
C GLU A 191 1.76 13.63 2.47
N SER A 192 2.35 12.54 2.97
CA SER A 192 1.65 11.30 3.28
C SER A 192 0.47 11.50 4.24
N ARG A 193 0.69 12.19 5.37
CA ARG A 193 -0.38 12.45 6.35
C ARG A 193 -1.50 13.32 5.79
N ARG A 194 -1.15 14.32 4.97
CA ARG A 194 -2.15 15.18 4.33
C ARG A 194 -3.01 14.37 3.36
N ASP A 195 -2.37 13.58 2.51
CA ASP A 195 -3.05 12.81 1.48
C ASP A 195 -3.87 11.68 2.11
N GLU A 196 -3.35 11.03 3.16
CA GLU A 196 -4.08 10.06 3.98
C GLU A 196 -5.31 10.67 4.65
N TRP A 197 -5.20 11.88 5.23
CA TRP A 197 -6.34 12.55 5.84
C TRP A 197 -7.44 12.87 4.81
N VAL A 198 -7.06 13.38 3.63
CA VAL A 198 -8.01 13.67 2.55
C VAL A 198 -8.67 12.38 2.08
N TYR A 199 -7.88 11.34 1.80
CA TYR A 199 -8.37 10.04 1.34
C TYR A 199 -9.34 9.42 2.36
N ASN A 200 -8.98 9.37 3.64
CA ASN A 200 -9.83 8.78 4.68
C ASN A 200 -11.16 9.52 4.84
N ARG A 201 -11.12 10.86 4.84
CA ARG A 201 -12.33 11.69 4.89
C ARG A 201 -13.23 11.45 3.69
N ASP A 202 -12.65 11.38 2.49
CA ASP A 202 -13.41 11.21 1.26
C ASP A 202 -13.98 9.79 1.17
N MET A 203 -13.24 8.76 1.58
CA MET A 203 -13.72 7.38 1.68
C MET A 203 -14.81 7.19 2.73
N GLU A 204 -14.74 7.88 3.87
CA GLU A 204 -15.81 7.90 4.87
C GLU A 204 -17.10 8.46 4.24
N ARG A 205 -17.01 9.57 3.51
CA ARG A 205 -18.13 10.15 2.78
C ARG A 205 -18.67 9.24 1.67
N ALA A 206 -17.79 8.55 0.94
CA ALA A 206 -18.20 7.55 -0.06
C ALA A 206 -19.00 6.41 0.59
N SER A 207 -18.56 5.94 1.77
CA SER A 207 -19.26 4.93 2.55
C SER A 207 -20.65 5.40 3.01
N GLU A 208 -20.77 6.64 3.48
CA GLU A 208 -22.06 7.25 3.81
C GLU A 208 -23.03 7.25 2.62
N TYR A 209 -22.54 7.66 1.44
CA TYR A 209 -23.32 7.65 0.20
C TYR A 209 -23.72 6.24 -0.25
N LEU A 210 -22.83 5.25 -0.12
CA LEU A 210 -23.17 3.85 -0.39
C LEU A 210 -24.23 3.32 0.57
N ASN A 211 -24.15 3.68 1.85
CA ASN A 211 -25.15 3.29 2.85
C ASN A 211 -26.51 3.95 2.58
N ALA A 212 -26.52 5.24 2.23
CA ALA A 212 -27.72 5.94 1.80
C ALA A 212 -28.32 5.30 0.54
N SER A 213 -27.50 4.96 -0.45
CA SER A 213 -27.91 4.26 -1.66
C SER A 213 -28.61 2.93 -1.35
N LYS A 214 -27.99 2.09 -0.51
CA LYS A 214 -28.57 0.81 -0.06
C LYS A 214 -29.89 0.99 0.67
N LEU A 215 -29.99 1.99 1.56
CA LEU A 215 -31.20 2.29 2.30
C LEU A 215 -32.35 2.73 1.38
N HIS A 216 -32.08 3.65 0.45
CA HIS A 216 -33.05 4.11 -0.53
C HIS A 216 -33.49 2.98 -1.48
N LEU A 217 -32.54 2.13 -1.91
CA LEU A 217 -32.84 0.95 -2.72
C LEU A 217 -33.75 -0.05 -1.97
N ALA A 218 -33.51 -0.26 -0.67
CA ALA A 218 -34.37 -1.11 0.15
C ALA A 218 -35.80 -0.55 0.29
N ARG A 219 -35.94 0.77 0.47
CA ARG A 219 -37.24 1.45 0.51
C ARG A 219 -37.98 1.38 -0.82
N ALA A 220 -37.26 1.51 -1.92
CA ALA A 220 -37.82 1.32 -3.26
C ALA A 220 -38.26 -0.12 -3.53
N ARG A 221 -37.58 -1.11 -2.95
CA ARG A 221 -37.96 -2.51 -3.07
C ARG A 221 -39.27 -2.82 -2.36
N ASN A 222 -39.47 -2.23 -1.19
CA ASN A 222 -40.59 -2.45 -0.28
C ASN A 222 -41.23 -1.10 0.11
N PRO A 223 -41.97 -0.45 -0.80
CA PRO A 223 -42.57 0.85 -0.50
C PRO A 223 -43.62 0.74 0.60
N SER A 224 -43.58 1.66 1.57
CA SER A 224 -44.53 1.71 2.69
C SER A 224 -45.91 2.26 2.31
N SER A 225 -46.03 2.89 1.14
CA SER A 225 -47.28 3.41 0.60
C SER A 225 -47.59 2.79 -0.76
N GLY A 226 -48.87 2.59 -1.07
CA GLY A 226 -49.33 2.14 -2.39
C GLY A 226 -49.17 3.19 -3.50
N PHE A 227 -48.54 4.33 -3.21
CA PHE A 227 -48.31 5.40 -4.17
C PHE A 227 -47.02 5.16 -4.94
N PHE A 228 -47.15 4.73 -6.21
CA PHE A 228 -46.04 4.36 -7.09
C PHE A 228 -44.93 5.43 -7.20
N GLY A 229 -45.28 6.72 -7.12
CA GLY A 229 -44.30 7.81 -7.19
C GLY A 229 -43.28 7.81 -6.05
N ALA A 230 -43.64 7.33 -4.85
CA ALA A 230 -42.74 7.29 -3.71
C ALA A 230 -41.60 6.28 -3.92
N ALA A 231 -41.91 5.08 -4.41
CA ALA A 231 -40.91 4.05 -4.72
C ALA A 231 -39.94 4.52 -5.82
N PHE A 232 -40.45 5.23 -6.82
CA PHE A 232 -39.65 5.74 -7.93
C PHE A 232 -38.66 6.82 -7.47
N MET A 233 -39.11 7.74 -6.61
CA MET A 233 -38.24 8.75 -6.01
C MET A 233 -37.13 8.13 -5.16
N GLU A 234 -37.42 7.06 -4.42
CA GLU A 234 -36.40 6.36 -3.64
C GLU A 234 -35.36 5.66 -4.54
N VAL A 235 -35.73 5.07 -5.68
CA VAL A 235 -34.73 4.53 -6.63
C VAL A 235 -33.85 5.62 -7.22
N ILE A 236 -34.43 6.79 -7.55
CA ILE A 236 -33.65 7.92 -8.07
C ILE A 236 -32.64 8.38 -7.02
N LYS A 237 -33.06 8.59 -5.77
CA LYS A 237 -32.12 8.93 -4.67
C LYS A 237 -31.06 7.87 -4.44
N ALA A 238 -31.41 6.58 -4.60
CA ALA A 238 -30.45 5.49 -4.49
C ALA A 238 -29.37 5.58 -5.58
N ARG A 239 -29.79 5.91 -6.82
CA ARG A 239 -28.89 6.14 -7.95
C ARG A 239 -27.98 7.35 -7.71
N ASP A 240 -28.56 8.49 -7.34
CA ASP A 240 -27.81 9.74 -7.14
C ASP A 240 -26.76 9.57 -6.03
N SER A 241 -27.12 8.90 -4.93
CA SER A 241 -26.18 8.60 -3.85
C SER A 241 -25.05 7.65 -4.31
N PHE A 242 -25.38 6.62 -5.11
CA PHE A 242 -24.36 5.72 -5.65
C PHE A 242 -23.41 6.42 -6.62
N GLU A 243 -23.93 7.34 -7.43
CA GLU A 243 -23.15 8.15 -8.39
C GLU A 243 -22.16 9.07 -7.65
N GLU A 244 -22.60 9.71 -6.56
CA GLU A 244 -21.70 10.51 -5.70
C GLU A 244 -20.61 9.67 -5.03
N ALA A 245 -20.93 8.48 -4.53
CA ALA A 245 -19.92 7.56 -4.01
C ALA A 245 -18.92 7.16 -5.10
N THR A 246 -19.41 6.78 -6.27
CA THR A 246 -18.60 6.37 -7.43
C THR A 246 -17.63 7.46 -7.84
N ARG A 247 -18.09 8.71 -7.91
CA ARG A 247 -17.24 9.87 -8.24
C ARG A 247 -16.06 10.02 -7.27
N ILE A 248 -16.28 9.75 -5.98
CA ILE A 248 -15.19 9.80 -4.98
C ILE A 248 -14.16 8.69 -5.25
N TYR A 249 -14.59 7.45 -5.46
CA TYR A 249 -13.67 6.36 -5.81
C TYR A 249 -12.90 6.64 -7.10
N GLU A 250 -13.57 7.18 -8.13
CA GLU A 250 -12.93 7.56 -9.40
C GLU A 250 -11.90 8.68 -9.24
N ASN A 251 -12.19 9.69 -8.41
CA ASN A 251 -11.24 10.77 -8.10
C ASN A 251 -9.95 10.24 -7.49
N HIS A 252 -10.04 9.19 -6.66
CA HIS A 252 -8.89 8.52 -6.06
C HIS A 252 -8.30 7.39 -6.91
N LYS A 253 -8.91 7.09 -8.07
CA LYS A 253 -8.65 5.92 -8.92
C LYS A 253 -8.60 4.62 -8.13
N ASP A 254 -9.45 4.52 -7.11
CA ASP A 254 -9.37 3.43 -6.15
C ASP A 254 -10.00 2.15 -6.73
N ARG A 255 -9.24 1.06 -6.68
CA ARG A 255 -9.60 -0.25 -7.23
C ARG A 255 -10.80 -0.89 -6.54
N GLU A 256 -11.13 -0.50 -5.31
CA GLU A 256 -12.33 -0.97 -4.61
C GLU A 256 -13.63 -0.55 -5.30
N LEU A 257 -13.58 0.41 -6.22
CA LEU A 257 -14.71 0.75 -7.09
C LEU A 257 -15.32 -0.49 -7.76
N HIS A 258 -14.49 -1.47 -8.15
CA HIS A 258 -14.96 -2.71 -8.76
C HIS A 258 -15.88 -3.52 -7.84
N ASN A 259 -15.68 -3.45 -6.52
CA ASN A 259 -16.46 -4.21 -5.55
C ASN A 259 -17.87 -3.63 -5.35
N VAL A 260 -18.07 -2.35 -5.65
CA VAL A 260 -19.36 -1.66 -5.43
C VAL A 260 -20.25 -1.62 -6.69
N ARG A 261 -19.73 -2.00 -7.86
CA ARG A 261 -20.48 -2.03 -9.13
C ARG A 261 -21.74 -2.90 -9.11
N GLY A 262 -21.80 -3.91 -8.24
CA GLY A 262 -23.00 -4.76 -8.07
C GLY A 262 -24.25 -3.96 -7.68
N ILE A 263 -24.07 -2.89 -6.90
CA ILE A 263 -25.17 -2.01 -6.45
C ILE A 263 -25.82 -1.30 -7.65
N GLU A 264 -25.04 -0.89 -8.64
CA GLU A 264 -25.55 -0.25 -9.85
C GLU A 264 -26.52 -1.16 -10.63
N ALA A 265 -26.15 -2.43 -10.78
CA ALA A 265 -26.98 -3.42 -11.45
C ALA A 265 -28.30 -3.67 -10.69
N GLU A 266 -28.24 -3.68 -9.36
CA GLU A 266 -29.42 -3.78 -8.52
C GLU A 266 -30.35 -2.57 -8.67
N ILE A 267 -29.81 -1.35 -8.66
CA ILE A 267 -30.56 -0.10 -8.88
C ILE A 267 -31.26 -0.15 -10.25
N LYS A 268 -30.54 -0.51 -11.32
CA LYS A 268 -31.11 -0.65 -12.68
C LYS A 268 -32.25 -1.67 -12.73
N THR A 269 -32.09 -2.79 -12.03
CA THR A 269 -33.10 -3.85 -11.97
C THR A 269 -34.38 -3.38 -11.27
N VAL A 270 -34.24 -2.75 -10.10
CA VAL A 270 -35.39 -2.21 -9.36
C VAL A 270 -36.06 -1.08 -10.14
N TYR A 271 -35.29 -0.19 -10.77
CA TYR A 271 -35.82 0.87 -11.64
C TYR A 271 -36.68 0.32 -12.77
N ARG A 272 -36.18 -0.68 -13.52
CA ARG A 272 -36.93 -1.31 -14.62
C ARG A 272 -38.21 -1.99 -14.14
N ARG A 273 -38.15 -2.67 -13.00
CA ARG A 273 -39.32 -3.31 -12.40
C ARG A 273 -40.40 -2.27 -12.07
N LEU A 274 -40.03 -1.19 -11.38
CA LEU A 274 -40.97 -0.12 -11.03
C LEU A 274 -41.56 0.56 -12.28
N MET A 275 -40.76 0.76 -13.33
CA MET A 275 -41.23 1.30 -14.60
C MET A 275 -42.31 0.41 -15.24
N LEU A 276 -42.09 -0.91 -15.28
CA LEU A 276 -43.06 -1.87 -15.82
C LEU A 276 -44.34 -1.93 -14.98
N GLU A 277 -44.23 -1.92 -13.65
CA GLU A 277 -45.38 -1.88 -12.74
C GLU A 277 -46.20 -0.59 -12.94
N THR A 278 -45.52 0.56 -13.05
CA THR A 278 -46.18 1.85 -13.31
C THR A 278 -46.88 1.85 -14.67
N LEU A 279 -46.21 1.35 -15.71
CA LEU A 279 -46.80 1.26 -17.06
C LEU A 279 -48.06 0.40 -17.07
N LYS A 280 -48.07 -0.73 -16.35
CA LYS A 280 -49.26 -1.58 -16.22
C LYS A 280 -50.42 -0.84 -15.56
N VAL A 281 -50.15 -0.12 -14.47
CA VAL A 281 -51.18 0.64 -13.74
C VAL A 281 -51.74 1.76 -14.62
N VAL A 282 -50.88 2.53 -15.29
CA VAL A 282 -51.30 3.59 -16.22
C VAL A 282 -52.14 3.00 -17.37
N ALA A 283 -51.73 1.86 -17.93
CA ALA A 283 -52.51 1.18 -18.97
C ALA A 283 -53.91 0.78 -18.48
N ILE A 284 -54.03 0.25 -17.25
CA ILE A 284 -55.32 -0.09 -16.64
C ILE A 284 -56.18 1.17 -16.46
N TYR A 285 -55.62 2.26 -15.95
CA TYR A 285 -56.34 3.54 -15.80
C TYR A 285 -56.82 4.09 -17.15
N LEU A 286 -55.97 4.05 -18.19
CA LEU A 286 -56.34 4.50 -19.53
C LEU A 286 -57.44 3.62 -20.14
N LEU A 287 -57.43 2.30 -19.91
CA LEU A 287 -58.49 1.40 -20.34
C LEU A 287 -59.81 1.71 -19.65
N LEU A 288 -59.80 1.91 -18.32
CA LEU A 288 -60.99 2.31 -17.58
C LEU A 288 -61.53 3.66 -18.07
N LEU A 289 -60.66 4.65 -18.25
CA LEU A 289 -61.04 5.97 -18.72
C LEU A 289 -61.63 5.91 -20.14
N SER A 290 -61.00 5.17 -21.05
CA SER A 290 -61.53 4.93 -22.40
C SER A 290 -62.90 4.25 -22.37
N PHE A 291 -63.12 3.29 -21.47
CA PHE A 291 -64.40 2.61 -21.32
C PHE A 291 -65.50 3.57 -20.84
N PHE A 292 -65.22 4.39 -19.83
CA PHE A 292 -66.16 5.41 -19.36
C PHE A 292 -66.44 6.48 -20.42
N SER A 293 -65.42 6.96 -21.13
CA SER A 293 -65.59 7.89 -22.25
C SER A 293 -66.47 7.30 -23.35
N PHE A 294 -66.34 6.01 -23.64
CA PHE A 294 -67.19 5.33 -24.61
C PHE A 294 -68.66 5.23 -24.16
N ILE A 295 -68.91 4.93 -22.87
CA ILE A 295 -70.27 4.93 -22.31
C ILE A 295 -70.90 6.32 -22.41
N LEU A 296 -70.18 7.35 -21.93
CA LEU A 296 -70.65 8.73 -21.96
C LEU A 296 -70.91 9.22 -23.39
N TRP A 297 -70.03 8.86 -24.34
CA TRP A 297 -70.22 9.17 -25.75
C TRP A 297 -71.48 8.52 -26.32
N ARG A 298 -71.73 7.25 -26.01
CA ARG A 298 -72.93 6.54 -26.47
C ARG A 298 -74.20 7.17 -25.90
N ASP A 299 -74.20 7.52 -24.62
CA ASP A 299 -75.36 8.13 -23.96
C ASP A 299 -75.60 9.55 -24.49
N PHE A 300 -74.54 10.33 -24.75
CA PHE A 300 -74.63 11.63 -25.42
C PHE A 300 -75.19 11.51 -26.84
N LYS A 301 -74.76 10.50 -27.62
CA LYS A 301 -75.28 10.26 -28.96
C LYS A 301 -76.78 9.92 -28.93
N ARG A 302 -77.22 9.09 -27.98
CA ARG A 302 -78.65 8.78 -27.78
C ARG A 302 -79.47 10.01 -27.43
N TRP A 303 -78.97 10.86 -26.53
CA TRP A 303 -79.61 12.14 -26.23
C TRP A 303 -79.72 13.05 -27.45
N GLY A 304 -78.70 13.08 -28.32
CA GLY A 304 -78.74 13.81 -29.58
C GLY A 304 -79.81 13.28 -30.54
N GLU A 305 -79.87 11.95 -30.70
CA GLU A 305 -80.91 11.29 -31.52
C GLU A 305 -82.32 11.55 -30.96
N GLU A 306 -82.51 11.50 -29.62
CA GLU A 306 -83.78 11.82 -28.96
C GLU A 306 -84.17 13.30 -29.14
N LEU A 307 -83.21 14.24 -29.07
CA LEU A 307 -83.44 15.67 -29.33
C LEU A 307 -83.84 15.95 -30.78
N ASP A 308 -83.19 15.29 -31.74
CA ASP A 308 -83.51 15.39 -33.16
C ASP A 308 -84.90 14.80 -33.47
N ASP A 309 -85.26 13.66 -32.86
CA ASP A 309 -86.60 13.06 -32.97
C ASP A 309 -87.68 13.97 -32.36
N THR A 310 -87.38 14.68 -31.26
CA THR A 310 -88.32 15.61 -30.63
C THR A 310 -88.55 16.86 -31.52
N ARG A 311 -87.51 17.36 -32.22
CA ARG A 311 -87.65 18.46 -33.18
C ARG A 311 -88.43 18.07 -34.43
N LEU A 312 -88.25 16.85 -34.94
CA LEU A 312 -89.07 16.30 -36.04
C LEU A 312 -90.54 16.13 -35.64
N GLY A 313 -90.82 15.79 -34.37
CA GLY A 313 -92.17 15.76 -33.80
C GLY A 313 -92.82 17.14 -33.73
N GLU A 314 -92.07 18.20 -33.42
CA GLU A 314 -92.55 19.60 -33.48
C GLU A 314 -92.82 20.07 -34.92
N GLU A 315 -92.03 19.64 -35.90
CA GLU A 315 -92.24 19.97 -37.33
C GLU A 315 -93.45 19.25 -37.96
N LEU A 316 -93.94 18.15 -37.38
CA LEU A 316 -95.10 17.38 -37.87
C LEU A 316 -96.44 17.78 -37.24
N ILE A 317 -96.43 18.57 -36.15
CA ILE A 317 -97.63 19.05 -35.44
C ILE A 317 -97.87 20.56 -35.72
N GLY A 318 -96.97 21.22 -36.45
CA GLY A 318 -97.13 22.58 -36.98
C GLY A 318 -97.85 22.65 -38.31
#